data_AF-A0A7L2C5A5-F1
#
_entry.id   AF-A0A7L2C5A5-F1
#
_cell.length_a   1.000
_cell.length_b   1.000
_cell.length_c   1.000
_cell.angle_alpha   90.00
_cell.angle_beta   90.00
_cell.angle_gamma   90.00
#
_symmetry.space_group_name_H-M   'P 1'
#
loop_
_entity.id
_entity.type
_entity.pdbx_description
1 polymer ?
#
loop_
_entity_poly.entity_id
_entity_poly.type
_entity_poly.pdbx_seq_one_letter_code
_entity_poly.pdbx_strand_id
1 'polypeptide(L)'
;IDMYVEGMFDINELLMKHGFLPADQKEQHFADMMGKTENRYFPVFEKVLKDHGKDFLVGNQLSRADVQLLEIILMAEEFKPDILAKFPLLQSFKARISKIPTIKKFLQPGSPRKPLIREDEVAKVISIFY
;
A
#
# COMPACT_ATOMS: atom_id res chain seq x y z
N ILE A 1 -12.43 7.40 -12.45
CA ILE A 1 -12.19 6.25 -11.54
C ILE A 1 -10.95 5.50 -11.98
N ASP A 2 -10.80 5.25 -13.28
CA ASP A 2 -9.69 4.46 -13.87
C ASP A 2 -8.28 5.00 -13.54
N MET A 3 -8.06 6.32 -13.58
CA MET A 3 -6.74 6.92 -13.25
C MET A 3 -6.26 6.63 -11.82
N TYR A 4 -7.15 6.55 -10.82
CA TYR A 4 -6.76 6.20 -9.45
C TYR A 4 -6.43 4.72 -9.31
N VAL A 5 -7.15 3.89 -10.06
CA VAL A 5 -6.97 2.44 -10.07
C VAL A 5 -5.62 2.09 -10.70
N GLU A 6 -5.28 2.69 -11.84
CA GLU A 6 -3.95 2.54 -12.47
C GLU A 6 -2.83 3.00 -11.53
N GLY A 7 -2.97 4.17 -10.90
CA GLY A 7 -1.98 4.65 -9.93
C GLY A 7 -1.80 3.73 -8.72
N MET A 8 -2.87 3.07 -8.25
CA MET A 8 -2.79 2.06 -7.19
C MET A 8 -2.12 0.76 -7.67
N PHE A 9 -2.38 0.33 -8.90
CA PHE A 9 -1.74 -0.84 -9.47
C PHE A 9 -0.24 -0.63 -9.65
N ASP A 10 0.18 0.51 -10.20
CA ASP A 10 1.60 0.83 -10.39
C ASP A 10 2.38 0.80 -9.07
N ILE A 11 1.88 1.48 -8.04
CA ILE A 11 2.57 1.51 -6.73
C ILE A 11 2.57 0.13 -6.07
N ASN A 12 1.47 -0.62 -6.18
CA ASN A 12 1.39 -1.97 -5.63
C ASN A 12 2.38 -2.91 -6.32
N GLU A 13 2.50 -2.83 -7.64
CA GLU A 13 3.48 -3.60 -8.40
C GLU A 13 4.92 -3.27 -7.98
N LEU A 14 5.24 -1.98 -7.84
CA LEU A 14 6.55 -1.55 -7.34
C LEU A 14 6.83 -2.16 -5.96
N LEU A 15 5.92 -2.00 -4.99
CA LEU A 15 6.08 -2.54 -3.64
C LEU A 15 6.25 -4.06 -3.62
N MET A 16 5.42 -4.79 -4.36
CA MET A 16 5.47 -6.25 -4.43
C MET A 16 6.75 -6.77 -5.10
N LYS A 17 7.20 -6.12 -6.18
CA LYS A 17 8.37 -6.54 -6.96
C LYS A 17 9.64 -6.52 -6.12
N HIS A 18 9.77 -5.59 -5.17
CA HIS A 18 10.99 -5.41 -4.39
C HIS A 18 11.47 -6.71 -3.71
N GLY A 19 10.56 -7.53 -3.17
CA GLY A 19 10.89 -8.79 -2.51
C GLY A 19 11.52 -9.84 -3.43
N PHE A 20 11.29 -9.74 -4.75
CA PHE A 20 11.76 -10.69 -5.75
C PHE A 20 13.03 -10.24 -6.49
N LEU A 21 13.55 -9.05 -6.19
CA LEU A 21 14.72 -8.53 -6.86
C LEU A 21 16.02 -9.17 -6.36
N PRO A 22 17.01 -9.38 -7.25
CA PRO A 22 18.38 -9.66 -6.87
C PRO A 22 18.96 -8.60 -5.93
N ALA A 23 19.88 -9.01 -5.05
CA ALA A 23 20.44 -8.15 -4.00
C ALA A 23 21.09 -6.87 -4.56
N ASP A 24 21.75 -6.95 -5.72
CA ASP A 24 22.41 -5.85 -6.42
C ASP A 24 21.42 -4.80 -6.99
N GLN A 25 20.14 -5.14 -7.11
CA GLN A 25 19.09 -4.25 -7.62
C GLN A 25 18.18 -3.68 -6.52
N LYS A 26 18.18 -4.29 -5.32
CA LYS A 26 17.27 -3.94 -4.23
C LYS A 26 17.42 -2.49 -3.77
N GLU A 27 18.65 -1.99 -3.62
CA GLU A 27 18.90 -0.64 -3.10
C GLU A 27 18.35 0.45 -4.03
N GLN A 28 18.74 0.41 -5.31
CA GLN A 28 18.27 1.36 -6.31
C GLN A 28 16.75 1.31 -6.47
N HIS A 29 16.18 0.11 -6.49
CA HIS A 29 14.74 -0.06 -6.57
C HIS A 29 14.02 0.49 -5.33
N PHE A 30 14.55 0.26 -4.13
CA PHE A 30 13.97 0.76 -2.89
C PHE A 30 13.89 2.30 -2.90
N ALA A 31 14.97 2.97 -3.31
CA ALA A 31 15.02 4.42 -3.42
C ALA A 31 13.98 4.95 -4.43
N ASP A 32 13.87 4.34 -5.61
CA ASP A 32 12.88 4.73 -6.63
C ASP A 32 11.44 4.49 -6.17
N MET A 33 11.16 3.31 -5.61
CA MET A 33 9.85 2.89 -5.12
C MET A 33 9.35 3.80 -3.98
N MET A 34 10.19 4.08 -2.98
CA MET A 34 9.85 4.99 -1.89
C MET A 34 9.72 6.43 -2.39
N GLY A 35 10.63 6.86 -3.26
CA GLY A 35 10.58 8.19 -3.89
C GLY A 35 9.27 8.42 -4.65
N LYS A 36 8.83 7.45 -5.46
CA LYS A 36 7.54 7.53 -6.18
C LYS A 36 6.36 7.47 -5.21
N THR A 37 6.41 6.62 -4.19
CA THR A 37 5.36 6.52 -3.17
C THR A 37 5.10 7.88 -2.52
N GLU A 38 6.16 8.54 -2.01
CA GLU A 38 6.05 9.81 -1.31
C GLU A 38 5.77 11.00 -2.24
N ASN A 39 6.37 11.04 -3.43
CA ASN A 39 6.35 12.25 -4.24
C ASN A 39 5.38 12.21 -5.42
N ARG A 40 4.92 11.03 -5.84
CA ARG A 40 4.01 10.85 -6.99
C ARG A 40 2.63 10.34 -6.57
N TYR A 41 2.56 9.30 -5.74
CA TYR A 41 1.30 8.59 -5.52
C TYR A 41 0.53 9.08 -4.29
N PHE A 42 1.13 9.09 -3.10
CA PHE A 42 0.45 9.55 -1.88
C PHE A 42 -0.09 11.00 -1.96
N PRO A 43 0.61 11.97 -2.59
CA PRO A 43 0.07 13.32 -2.77
C PRO A 43 -1.26 13.34 -3.54
N VAL A 44 -1.49 12.40 -4.46
CA VAL A 44 -2.74 12.31 -5.22
C VAL A 44 -3.90 11.93 -4.30
N PHE A 45 -3.74 10.91 -3.46
CA PHE A 45 -4.79 10.46 -2.55
C PHE A 45 -5.03 11.45 -1.40
N GLU A 46 -3.98 12.06 -0.87
CA GLU A 46 -4.08 13.15 0.10
C GLU A 46 -4.90 14.31 -0.48
N LYS A 47 -4.63 14.70 -1.73
CA LYS A 47 -5.37 15.74 -2.45
C LYS A 47 -6.83 15.35 -2.68
N VAL A 48 -7.12 14.12 -3.05
CA VAL A 48 -8.51 13.63 -3.21
C VAL A 48 -9.29 13.80 -1.91
N LEU A 49 -8.77 13.29 -0.80
CA LEU A 49 -9.41 13.40 0.52
C LEU A 49 -9.61 14.86 0.93
N LYS A 50 -8.63 15.73 0.61
CA LYS A 50 -8.70 17.16 0.88
C LYS A 50 -9.77 17.87 0.04
N ASP A 51 -9.81 17.59 -1.27
CA ASP A 51 -10.65 18.31 -2.23
C ASP A 51 -12.14 18.09 -1.95
N HIS A 52 -12.54 16.86 -1.59
CA HIS A 52 -13.93 16.57 -1.28
C HIS A 52 -14.25 16.58 0.22
N GLY A 53 -13.25 16.52 1.12
CA GLY A 53 -13.44 16.58 2.57
C GLY A 53 -14.29 15.43 3.14
N LYS A 54 -14.21 14.24 2.55
CA LYS A 54 -15.02 13.06 2.91
C LYS A 54 -14.13 11.96 3.46
N ASP A 55 -14.78 11.00 4.09
CA ASP A 55 -14.13 9.88 4.78
C ASP A 55 -13.61 8.79 3.84
N PHE A 56 -14.17 8.68 2.64
CA PHE A 56 -13.86 7.67 1.63
C PHE A 56 -13.47 8.33 0.31
N LEU A 57 -12.66 7.62 -0.49
CA LEU A 57 -12.12 8.11 -1.76
C LEU A 57 -13.21 8.37 -2.81
N VAL A 58 -14.29 7.59 -2.82
CA VAL A 58 -15.35 7.67 -3.83
C VAL A 58 -16.73 7.52 -3.20
N GLY A 59 -17.69 8.33 -3.62
CA GLY A 59 -19.12 8.11 -3.31
C GLY A 59 -19.52 8.26 -1.84
N ASN A 60 -18.63 8.74 -0.96
CA ASN A 60 -18.85 8.85 0.49
C ASN A 60 -19.26 7.53 1.17
N GLN A 61 -18.81 6.40 0.62
CA GLN A 61 -19.06 5.08 1.18
C GLN A 61 -17.84 4.19 0.94
N LEU A 62 -17.69 3.16 1.76
CA LEU A 62 -16.60 2.19 1.59
C LEU A 62 -16.67 1.56 0.19
N SER A 63 -15.53 1.60 -0.50
CA SER A 63 -15.36 1.01 -1.81
C SER A 63 -14.09 0.16 -1.87
N ARG A 64 -13.92 -0.59 -2.96
CA ARG A 64 -12.70 -1.35 -3.22
C ARG A 64 -11.45 -0.44 -3.27
N ALA A 65 -11.60 0.81 -3.71
CA ALA A 65 -10.48 1.75 -3.75
C ALA A 65 -9.94 2.04 -2.34
N ASP A 66 -10.82 2.14 -1.35
CA ASP A 66 -10.41 2.41 0.02
C ASP A 66 -9.64 1.22 0.63
N VAL A 67 -10.11 0.00 0.34
CA VAL A 67 -9.46 -1.24 0.79
C VAL A 67 -8.09 -1.41 0.13
N GLN A 68 -7.99 -1.15 -1.17
CA GLN A 68 -6.72 -1.24 -1.90
C GLN A 68 -5.71 -0.19 -1.41
N LEU A 69 -6.14 1.05 -1.18
CA LEU A 69 -5.26 2.07 -0.65
C LEU A 69 -4.78 1.72 0.77
N LEU A 70 -5.66 1.17 1.62
CA LEU A 70 -5.25 0.69 2.93
C LEU A 70 -4.18 -0.39 2.83
N GLU A 71 -4.34 -1.38 1.94
CA GLU A 71 -3.34 -2.42 1.72
C GLU A 71 -1.97 -1.84 1.34
N ILE A 72 -1.95 -0.92 0.36
CA ILE A 72 -0.74 -0.22 -0.10
C ILE A 72 -0.08 0.56 1.05
N ILE A 73 -0.87 1.29 1.83
CA ILE A 73 -0.36 2.04 2.99
C ILE A 73 0.34 1.12 3.99
N LEU A 74 -0.31 0.01 4.34
CA LEU A 74 0.24 -0.94 5.32
C LEU A 74 1.53 -1.59 4.80
N MET A 75 1.59 -1.92 3.51
CA MET A 75 2.80 -2.46 2.88
C MET A 75 3.93 -1.42 2.83
N ALA A 76 3.63 -0.17 2.48
CA ALA A 76 4.63 0.90 2.46
C ALA A 76 5.22 1.18 3.86
N GLU A 77 4.40 1.11 4.92
CA GLU A 77 4.87 1.26 6.30
C GLU A 77 5.75 0.10 6.79
N GLU A 78 5.55 -1.12 6.25
CA GLU A 78 6.46 -2.24 6.50
C GLU A 78 7.87 -1.98 5.93
N PHE A 79 8.00 -1.14 4.90
CA PHE A 79 9.28 -0.69 4.33
C PHE A 79 9.83 0.59 4.98
N LYS A 80 8.96 1.57 5.26
CA LYS A 80 9.32 2.86 5.84
C LYS A 80 8.23 3.32 6.82
N PRO A 81 8.41 3.10 8.14
CA PRO A 81 7.35 3.33 9.13
C PRO A 81 6.81 4.77 9.20
N ASP A 82 7.61 5.76 8.82
CA ASP A 82 7.25 7.18 8.83
C ASP A 82 6.79 7.72 7.47
N ILE A 83 6.53 6.85 6.47
CA ILE A 83 6.13 7.22 5.10
C ILE A 83 4.91 8.16 5.05
N LEU A 84 4.03 8.08 6.05
CA LEU A 84 2.84 8.93 6.14
C LEU A 84 3.05 10.25 6.88
N ALA A 85 4.25 10.58 7.37
CA ALA A 85 4.47 11.74 8.25
C ALA A 85 3.99 13.08 7.64
N LYS A 86 4.04 13.22 6.31
CA LYS A 86 3.62 14.42 5.57
C LYS A 86 2.17 14.38 5.07
N PHE A 87 1.41 13.32 5.39
CA PHE A 87 0.09 13.00 4.84
C PHE A 87 -0.96 12.79 5.95
N PRO A 88 -1.37 13.85 6.66
CA PRO A 88 -2.28 13.73 7.81
C PRO A 88 -3.67 13.16 7.45
N LEU A 89 -4.17 13.40 6.23
CA LEU A 89 -5.45 12.82 5.81
C LEU A 89 -5.31 11.33 5.54
N LEU A 90 -4.20 10.89 4.93
CA LEU A 90 -3.91 9.45 4.78
C LEU A 90 -3.71 8.74 6.13
N GLN A 91 -3.10 9.38 7.12
CA GLN A 91 -3.04 8.83 8.49
C GLN A 91 -4.45 8.64 9.08
N SER A 92 -5.30 9.67 8.96
CA SER A 92 -6.68 9.64 9.45
C SER A 92 -7.51 8.59 8.72
N PHE A 93 -7.34 8.50 7.40
CA PHE A 93 -7.94 7.50 6.53
C PHE A 93 -7.54 6.09 6.98
N LYS A 94 -6.24 5.77 7.10
CA LYS A 94 -5.75 4.47 7.59
C LYS A 94 -6.41 4.11 8.92
N ALA A 95 -6.42 5.04 9.88
CA ALA A 95 -7.00 4.81 11.20
C ALA A 95 -8.51 4.52 11.15
N ARG A 96 -9.24 5.17 10.26
CA ARG A 96 -10.69 4.97 10.07
C ARG A 96 -10.98 3.63 9.40
N ILE A 97 -10.35 3.36 8.26
CA ILE A 97 -10.61 2.13 7.49
C ILE A 97 -10.18 0.89 8.29
N SER A 98 -9.06 0.96 9.02
CA SER A 98 -8.60 -0.14 9.88
C SER A 98 -9.56 -0.49 11.03
N LYS A 99 -10.47 0.43 11.42
CA LYS A 99 -11.45 0.19 12.49
C LYS A 99 -12.72 -0.51 12.01
N ILE A 100 -12.95 -0.63 10.70
CA ILE A 100 -14.10 -1.35 10.14
C ILE A 100 -14.07 -2.80 10.64
N PRO A 101 -15.15 -3.37 11.22
CA PRO A 101 -15.09 -4.64 11.94
C PRO A 101 -14.47 -5.80 11.15
N THR A 102 -14.78 -5.92 9.86
CA THR A 102 -14.24 -6.98 8.98
C THR A 102 -12.75 -6.79 8.71
N ILE A 103 -12.32 -5.55 8.46
CA ILE A 103 -10.91 -5.19 8.24
C ILE A 103 -10.12 -5.36 9.55
N LYS A 104 -10.65 -4.85 10.66
CA LYS A 104 -10.04 -4.99 11.99
C LYS A 104 -9.82 -6.47 12.33
N LYS A 105 -10.81 -7.32 12.07
CA LYS A 105 -10.70 -8.78 12.25
C LYS A 105 -9.63 -9.37 11.33
N PHE A 106 -9.52 -8.91 10.09
CA PHE A 106 -8.49 -9.34 9.15
C PHE A 106 -7.08 -8.88 9.56
N LEU A 107 -6.92 -7.76 10.26
CA LEU A 107 -5.63 -7.29 10.75
C LEU A 107 -5.16 -7.95 12.06
N GLN A 108 -6.02 -8.75 12.72
CA GLN A 108 -5.65 -9.44 13.95
C GLN A 108 -4.76 -10.67 13.69
N PRO A 109 -3.91 -11.06 14.66
CA PRO A 109 -3.16 -12.32 14.58
C PRO A 109 -4.06 -13.52 14.35
N GLY A 110 -3.59 -14.49 13.55
CA GLY A 110 -4.34 -15.70 13.19
C GLY A 110 -5.31 -15.51 12.02
N SER A 111 -5.42 -14.30 11.46
CA SER A 111 -6.11 -14.08 10.19
C SER A 111 -5.30 -14.67 9.01
N PRO A 112 -5.90 -14.80 7.82
CA PRO A 112 -5.16 -15.23 6.62
C PRO A 112 -4.26 -14.13 6.03
N ARG A 113 -4.10 -12.96 6.66
CA ARG A 113 -3.14 -11.93 6.22
C ARG A 113 -1.73 -12.52 6.18
N LYS A 114 -1.01 -12.27 5.10
CA LYS A 114 0.37 -12.73 4.90
C LYS A 114 1.36 -11.59 5.21
N PRO A 115 2.55 -11.90 5.75
CA PRO A 115 3.64 -10.94 5.84
C PRO A 115 4.25 -10.66 4.46
N LEU A 116 5.18 -9.71 4.38
CA LEU A 116 6.07 -9.58 3.22
C LEU A 116 6.76 -10.92 2.93
N ILE A 117 7.00 -11.19 1.65
CA ILE A 117 7.70 -12.40 1.23
C ILE A 117 9.09 -12.46 1.86
N ARG A 118 9.44 -13.60 2.44
CA ARG A 118 10.78 -13.82 2.99
C ARG A 118 11.74 -14.30 1.91
N GLU A 119 13.02 -14.02 2.06
CA GLU A 119 14.04 -14.40 1.07
C GLU A 119 14.09 -15.91 0.80
N ASP A 120 13.86 -16.75 1.82
CA ASP A 120 13.82 -18.20 1.67
C ASP A 120 12.56 -18.71 0.94
N GLU A 121 11.48 -17.92 0.93
CA GLU A 121 10.25 -18.23 0.19
C GLU A 121 10.35 -17.82 -1.27
N VAL A 122 11.15 -16.81 -1.61
CA VAL A 122 11.34 -16.31 -2.97
C VAL A 122 11.80 -17.44 -3.91
N ALA A 123 12.80 -18.22 -3.51
CA ALA A 123 13.33 -19.31 -4.35
C ALA A 123 12.26 -20.38 -4.65
N LYS A 124 11.40 -20.69 -3.67
CA LYS A 124 10.29 -21.63 -3.83
C LYS A 124 9.20 -21.09 -4.75
N VAL A 125 8.90 -19.80 -4.67
CA VAL A 125 7.92 -19.17 -5.57
C VAL A 125 8.45 -19.18 -6.99
N ILE A 126 9.73 -18.82 -7.20
CA ILE A 126 10.35 -18.82 -8.53
C ILE A 126 10.28 -20.21 -9.16
N SER A 127 10.62 -21.28 -8.44
CA SER A 127 10.63 -22.64 -9.00
C SER A 127 9.25 -23.22 -9.36
N ILE A 128 8.16 -22.58 -8.92
CA ILE A 128 6.79 -22.99 -9.26
C ILE A 128 6.29 -22.26 -10.50
N PHE A 129 6.65 -20.99 -10.65
CA PHE A 129 6.09 -20.11 -11.68
C PHE A 129 7.03 -19.85 -12.86
N TYR A 130 8.30 -20.24 -12.75
CA TYR A 130 9.34 -20.17 -13.79
C TYR A 130 10.04 -21.53 -13.94
#